data_AF-A0AAW9E9Y2-F1
#
_entry.id   AF-A0AAW9E9Y2-F1
#
_cell.length_a   1.000
_cell.length_b   1.000
_cell.length_c   1.000
_cell.angle_alpha   90.00
_cell.angle_beta   90.00
_cell.angle_gamma   90.00
#
_symmetry.space_group_name_H-M   'P 1'
#
loop_
_entity.id
_entity.type
_entity.pdbx_description
1 polymer ?
#
loop_
_entity_poly.entity_id
_entity_poly.type
_entity_poly.pdbx_seq_one_letter_code
_entity_poly.pdbx_strand_id
1 'polypeptide(L)'
;YMVAEHLLFLQKRYWKSRYSISFPRLRPCAGGLNPASVMSEAELVQLICAFRILAPDVELSLSTRESPYFRDNTVPLAINNISAGSKTQPGGYSDSHEELEQFSPNDNRHVSDVINALKTRGLQ
;
A
#
# COMPACT_ATOMS: atom_id res chain seq x y z
N TYR A 1 12.68 -12.86 1.85
CA TYR A 1 12.55 -13.92 0.84
C TYR A 1 11.30 -14.79 1.02
N MET A 2 10.78 -15.06 2.23
CA MET A 2 9.60 -15.93 2.43
C MET A 2 8.38 -15.58 1.56
N VAL A 3 8.06 -14.29 1.40
CA VAL A 3 6.94 -13.84 0.53
C VAL A 3 7.21 -14.14 -0.96
N ALA A 4 8.46 -14.02 -1.40
CA ALA A 4 8.85 -14.35 -2.78
C ALA A 4 8.68 -15.85 -3.06
N GLU A 5 9.19 -16.71 -2.17
CA GLU A 5 9.00 -18.17 -2.26
C GLU A 5 7.51 -18.54 -2.27
N HIS A 6 6.72 -17.90 -1.40
CA HIS A 6 5.29 -18.14 -1.34
C HIS A 6 4.58 -17.75 -2.64
N LEU A 7 4.90 -16.60 -3.21
CA LEU A 7 4.37 -16.17 -4.50
C LEU A 7 4.71 -17.17 -5.61
N LEU A 8 5.98 -17.58 -5.72
CA LEU A 8 6.45 -18.51 -6.75
C LEU A 8 5.76 -19.88 -6.61
N PHE A 9 5.61 -20.37 -5.38
CA PHE A 9 4.87 -21.60 -5.11
C PHE A 9 3.41 -21.49 -5.57
N LEU A 10 2.72 -20.40 -5.23
CA LEU A 10 1.33 -20.19 -5.60
C LEU A 10 1.16 -20.06 -7.12
N GLN A 11 2.02 -19.29 -7.79
CA GLN A 11 1.99 -19.15 -9.25
C GLN A 11 2.20 -20.50 -9.96
N LYS A 12 3.07 -21.36 -9.42
CA LYS A 12 3.28 -22.71 -9.96
C LYS A 12 2.09 -23.64 -9.71
N ARG A 13 1.51 -23.61 -8.51
CA ARG A 13 0.45 -24.54 -8.06
C ARG A 13 -0.93 -24.15 -8.57
N TYR A 14 -1.23 -22.85 -8.60
CA TYR A 14 -2.51 -22.25 -8.90
C TYR A 14 -2.34 -21.17 -9.98
N TRP A 15 -1.91 -21.59 -11.16
CA TRP A 15 -1.54 -20.71 -12.27
C TRP A 15 -2.71 -19.92 -12.89
N LYS A 16 -3.96 -20.33 -12.63
CA LYS A 16 -5.17 -19.63 -13.08
C LYS A 16 -5.66 -18.53 -12.13
N SER A 17 -4.86 -18.17 -11.13
CA SER A 17 -5.19 -17.13 -10.15
C SER A 17 -4.44 -15.84 -10.46
N ARG A 18 -5.05 -14.71 -10.14
CA ARG A 18 -4.39 -13.40 -10.13
C ARG A 18 -3.85 -13.12 -8.73
N TYR A 19 -2.64 -12.58 -8.66
CA TYR A 19 -1.97 -12.26 -7.40
C TYR A 19 -1.70 -10.76 -7.30
N SER A 20 -1.75 -10.28 -6.06
CA SER A 20 -1.37 -8.92 -5.69
C SER A 20 -0.52 -8.97 -4.42
N ILE A 21 0.49 -8.11 -4.34
CA ILE A 21 1.33 -7.92 -3.17
C ILE A 21 1.08 -6.51 -2.64
N SER A 22 0.95 -6.40 -1.32
CA SER A 22 0.86 -5.14 -0.61
C SER A 22 2.07 -4.98 0.30
N PHE A 23 2.46 -3.74 0.56
CA PHE A 23 3.60 -3.41 1.42
C PHE A 23 3.18 -2.56 2.63
N PRO A 24 2.27 -3.04 3.49
CA PRO A 24 1.80 -2.27 4.62
C PRO A 24 2.90 -2.12 5.69
N ARG A 25 3.34 -0.88 5.96
CA ARG A 25 4.08 -0.60 7.20
C ARG A 25 3.14 -0.56 8.41
N LEU A 26 3.69 -0.87 9.59
CA LEU A 26 2.98 -0.69 10.85
C LEU A 26 2.69 0.79 11.07
N ARG A 27 1.48 1.07 11.55
CA ARG A 27 0.98 2.42 11.86
C ARG A 27 0.42 2.43 13.29
N PRO A 28 0.36 3.60 13.94
CA PRO A 28 -0.30 3.72 15.23
C PRO A 28 -1.71 3.14 15.20
N CYS A 29 -2.03 2.36 16.23
CA CYS A 29 -3.32 1.71 16.44
C CYS A 29 -3.66 1.69 17.94
N ALA A 30 -4.93 1.51 18.27
CA ALA A 30 -5.38 1.40 19.65
C ALA A 30 -4.67 0.23 20.37
N GLY A 31 -4.18 0.47 21.58
CA GLY A 31 -3.39 -0.50 22.34
C GLY A 31 -1.87 -0.33 22.24
N GLY A 32 -1.38 0.55 21.34
CA GLY A 32 0.01 1.01 21.32
C GLY A 32 1.05 -0.09 21.15
N LEU A 33 1.38 -0.43 19.91
CA LEU A 33 2.42 -1.43 19.62
C LEU A 33 3.73 -0.73 19.22
N ASN A 34 4.82 -1.06 19.90
CA ASN A 34 6.16 -0.71 19.46
C ASN A 34 6.63 -1.72 18.41
N PRO A 35 6.88 -1.31 17.15
CA PRO A 35 7.34 -2.24 16.12
C PRO A 35 8.67 -2.87 16.52
N ALA A 36 8.78 -4.20 16.41
CA ALA A 36 10.06 -4.89 16.57
C ALA A 36 11.10 -4.47 15.51
N SER A 37 10.63 -3.95 14.37
CA SER A 37 11.46 -3.39 13.31
C SER A 37 10.70 -2.27 12.62
N VAL A 38 11.37 -1.14 12.40
CA VAL A 38 10.86 0.00 11.64
C VAL A 38 11.58 0.02 10.30
N MET A 39 10.80 -0.08 9.22
CA MET A 39 11.32 -0.01 7.86
C MET A 39 11.36 1.44 7.38
N SER A 40 12.55 1.88 6.97
CA SER A 40 12.75 3.20 6.37
C SER A 40 12.13 3.29 4.97
N GLU A 41 11.97 4.51 4.47
CA GLU A 41 11.45 4.74 3.11
C GLU A 41 12.38 4.16 2.03
N ALA A 42 13.69 4.29 2.20
CA ALA A 42 14.67 3.73 1.27
C ALA A 42 14.60 2.19 1.20
N GLU A 43 14.50 1.52 2.35
CA GLU A 43 14.33 0.06 2.41
C GLU A 43 13.01 -0.39 1.77
N LEU A 44 11.92 0.37 2.01
CA LEU A 44 10.63 0.07 1.40
C LEU A 44 10.68 0.23 -0.13
N VAL A 45 11.28 1.30 -0.65
CA VAL A 45 11.48 1.48 -2.10
C VAL A 45 12.32 0.33 -2.67
N GLN A 46 13.42 -0.03 -2.01
CA GLN A 46 14.25 -1.15 -2.44
C GLN A 46 13.45 -2.45 -2.50
N LEU A 47 12.63 -2.74 -1.49
CA LEU A 47 11.77 -3.92 -1.43
C LEU A 47 10.73 -3.92 -2.57
N ILE A 48 10.06 -2.80 -2.78
CA ILE A 48 9.07 -2.64 -3.86
C ILE A 48 9.72 -2.88 -5.22
N CYS A 49 10.88 -2.27 -5.48
CA CYS A 49 11.64 -2.47 -6.71
C CYS A 49 12.09 -3.92 -6.88
N ALA A 50 12.54 -4.58 -5.82
CA ALA A 50 12.92 -5.99 -5.86
C ALA A 50 11.75 -6.88 -6.30
N PHE A 51 10.53 -6.65 -5.79
CA PHE A 51 9.34 -7.37 -6.22
C PHE A 51 8.91 -7.03 -7.65
N ARG A 52 9.06 -5.77 -8.08
CA ARG A 52 8.78 -5.37 -9.46
C ARG A 52 9.70 -6.09 -10.46
N ILE A 53 10.96 -6.32 -10.09
CA ILE A 53 11.91 -7.09 -10.90
C ILE A 53 11.60 -8.59 -10.85
N LEU A 54 11.32 -9.13 -9.66
CA LEU A 54 11.08 -10.56 -9.46
C LEU A 54 9.81 -11.06 -10.16
N ALA A 55 8.72 -10.29 -10.07
CA ALA A 55 7.40 -10.69 -10.53
C ALA A 55 6.70 -9.52 -11.25
N PRO A 56 7.12 -9.20 -12.48
CA PRO A 56 6.69 -7.98 -13.20
C PRO A 56 5.18 -7.92 -13.46
N ASP A 57 4.52 -9.07 -13.62
CA ASP A 57 3.08 -9.16 -13.91
C ASP A 57 2.20 -9.07 -12.65
N VAL A 58 2.81 -9.10 -11.46
CA VAL A 58 2.06 -9.05 -10.20
C VAL A 58 1.65 -7.61 -9.90
N GLU A 59 0.42 -7.46 -9.40
CA GLU A 59 -0.07 -6.19 -8.92
C GLU A 59 0.65 -5.81 -7.63
N LEU A 60 1.30 -4.66 -7.59
CA LEU A 60 1.94 -4.09 -6.42
C LEU A 60 1.08 -2.92 -5.93
N SER A 61 0.59 -3.05 -4.71
CA SER A 61 -0.37 -2.12 -4.11
C SER A 61 0.24 -1.30 -2.99
N LEU A 62 -0.10 -0.01 -2.95
CA LEU A 62 0.30 0.92 -1.89
C LEU A 62 -0.94 1.53 -1.24
N SER A 63 -0.98 1.56 0.10
CA SER A 63 -2.15 2.02 0.84
C SER A 63 -1.98 3.45 1.38
N THR A 64 -3.05 4.02 1.94
CA THR A 64 -3.02 5.30 2.68
C THR A 64 -2.21 5.25 3.98
N ARG A 65 -1.58 4.12 4.32
CA ARG A 65 -0.59 4.02 5.42
C ARG A 65 0.69 4.80 5.12
N GLU A 66 0.94 5.08 3.85
CA GLU A 66 2.11 5.80 3.38
C GLU A 66 1.82 7.29 3.17
N SER A 67 2.83 8.14 3.35
CA SER A 67 2.66 9.60 3.25
C SER A 67 2.36 10.03 1.81
N PRO A 68 1.69 11.19 1.59
CA PRO A 68 1.52 11.77 0.27
C PRO A 68 2.84 11.82 -0.52
N TYR A 69 3.90 12.34 0.11
CA TYR A 69 5.23 12.46 -0.49
C TYR A 69 5.79 11.12 -0.95
N PHE A 70 5.75 10.10 -0.10
CA PHE A 70 6.27 8.78 -0.44
C PHE A 70 5.49 8.14 -1.59
N ARG A 71 4.15 8.19 -1.50
CA ARG A 71 3.25 7.63 -2.51
C ARG A 71 3.48 8.26 -3.86
N ASP A 72 3.47 9.58 -3.89
CA ASP A 72 3.66 10.41 -5.08
C ASP A 72 4.96 10.11 -5.84
N ASN A 73 6.05 9.80 -5.12
CA ASN A 73 7.34 9.46 -5.71
C ASN A 73 7.51 7.95 -6.02
N THR A 74 6.82 7.07 -5.30
CA THR A 74 6.96 5.62 -5.47
C THR A 74 6.05 5.05 -6.55
N VAL A 75 4.88 5.67 -6.76
CA VAL A 75 3.92 5.25 -7.78
C VAL A 75 4.53 5.14 -9.17
N PRO A 76 5.19 6.18 -9.73
CA PRO A 76 5.74 6.10 -11.07
C PRO A 76 6.85 5.06 -11.24
N LEU A 77 7.44 4.57 -10.14
CA LEU A 77 8.54 3.61 -10.19
C LEU A 77 8.05 2.16 -10.35
N ALA A 78 7.05 1.77 -9.56
CA ALA A 78 6.76 0.34 -9.41
C ALA A 78 5.35 0.00 -8.90
N ILE A 79 4.49 0.95 -8.54
CA ILE A 79 3.15 0.65 -8.02
C ILE A 79 2.12 0.75 -9.15
N ASN A 80 1.18 -0.19 -9.21
CA ASN A 80 0.10 -0.19 -10.20
C ASN A 80 -1.30 -0.26 -9.58
N ASN A 81 -1.40 -0.28 -8.25
CA ASN A 81 -2.67 -0.11 -7.53
C ASN A 81 -2.46 0.76 -6.27
N ILE A 82 -3.38 1.69 -6.01
CA ILE A 82 -3.28 2.57 -4.86
C ILE A 82 -4.65 2.83 -4.21
N SER A 83 -4.71 2.77 -2.88
CA SER A 83 -5.93 3.14 -2.15
C SER A 83 -6.04 4.66 -2.00
N ALA A 84 -7.22 5.24 -2.17
CA ALA A 84 -7.46 6.67 -1.94
C ALA A 84 -8.74 6.86 -1.12
N GLY A 85 -8.77 7.90 -0.27
CA GLY A 85 -9.95 8.17 0.58
C GLY A 85 -10.29 7.04 1.55
N SER A 86 -9.30 6.32 2.06
CA SER A 86 -9.53 5.20 2.99
C SER A 86 -10.18 5.67 4.29
N LYS A 87 -11.26 5.01 4.70
CA LYS A 87 -11.85 5.13 6.03
C LYS A 87 -11.53 3.85 6.80
N THR A 88 -10.79 3.97 7.89
CA THR A 88 -10.29 2.84 8.69
C THR A 88 -11.18 2.52 9.89
N GLN A 89 -12.34 3.17 9.95
CA GLN A 89 -13.39 2.97 10.94
C GLN A 89 -14.50 2.07 10.36
N PRO A 90 -15.06 1.12 11.13
CA PRO A 90 -16.30 0.44 10.76
C PRO A 90 -17.39 1.46 10.40
N GLY A 91 -18.04 1.30 9.24
CA GLY A 91 -19.10 2.22 8.81
C GLY A 91 -18.65 3.63 8.40
N GLY A 92 -17.35 3.94 8.40
CA GLY A 92 -16.85 5.31 8.21
C GLY A 92 -17.09 5.96 6.84
N TYR A 93 -17.72 5.26 5.91
CA TYR A 93 -18.20 5.79 4.62
C TYR A 93 -19.68 6.18 4.64
N SER A 94 -20.48 5.65 5.58
CA SER A 94 -21.94 5.86 5.66
C SER A 94 -22.35 6.66 6.90
N ASP A 95 -21.62 6.51 8.00
CA ASP A 95 -21.89 7.19 9.26
C ASP A 95 -20.69 8.05 9.68
N SER A 96 -20.98 9.22 10.25
CA SER A 96 -19.97 10.11 10.84
C SER A 96 -19.70 9.80 12.31
N HIS A 97 -20.19 8.65 12.81
CA HIS A 97 -19.97 8.26 14.20
C HIS A 97 -18.51 7.86 14.39
N GLU A 98 -17.83 8.47 15.35
CA GLU A 98 -16.45 8.10 15.67
C GLU A 98 -16.42 6.69 16.25
N GLU A 99 -15.88 5.76 15.47
CA GLU A 99 -15.55 4.41 15.88
C GLU A 99 -14.03 4.23 15.94
N LEU A 100 -13.57 3.20 16.65
CA LEU A 100 -12.15 2.89 16.78
C LEU A 100 -11.53 2.56 15.41
N GLU A 101 -10.57 3.39 14.99
CA GLU A 101 -9.77 3.15 13.80
C GLU A 101 -8.89 1.89 13.96
N GLN A 102 -8.87 1.03 12.94
CA GLN A 102 -7.92 -0.09 12.90
C GLN A 102 -6.46 0.41 12.88
N PHE A 103 -6.21 1.52 12.18
CA PHE A 103 -4.94 2.23 12.13
C PHE A 103 -5.16 3.66 11.63
N SER A 104 -4.26 4.57 12.02
CA SER A 104 -4.29 5.95 11.52
C SER A 104 -3.67 6.05 10.11
N PRO A 105 -4.43 6.54 9.11
CA PRO A 105 -3.88 6.85 7.80
C PRO A 105 -2.75 7.89 7.88
N ASN A 106 -1.83 7.83 6.92
CA ASN A 106 -0.76 8.82 6.74
C ASN A 106 -1.01 9.74 5.54
N ASP A 107 -2.00 9.39 4.70
CA ASP A 107 -2.49 10.23 3.62
C ASP A 107 -4.01 10.34 3.71
N ASN A 108 -4.45 11.54 4.11
CA ASN A 108 -5.85 11.93 4.30
C ASN A 108 -6.37 12.77 3.14
N ARG A 109 -5.64 12.87 2.02
CA ARG A 109 -6.08 13.60 0.83
C ARG A 109 -7.40 13.03 0.31
N HIS A 110 -8.23 13.89 -0.24
CA HIS A 110 -9.44 13.44 -0.91
C HIS A 110 -9.08 12.68 -2.19
N VAL A 111 -9.99 11.80 -2.65
CA VAL A 111 -9.77 10.99 -3.86
C VAL A 111 -9.43 11.86 -5.07
N SER A 112 -10.08 13.02 -5.20
CA SER A 112 -9.81 14.02 -6.25
C SER A 112 -8.37 14.52 -6.26
N ASP A 113 -7.79 14.75 -5.09
CA ASP A 113 -6.43 15.28 -4.95
C ASP A 113 -5.39 14.22 -5.30
N VAL A 114 -5.65 12.97 -4.92
CA VAL A 114 -4.82 11.83 -5.31
C VAL A 114 -4.86 11.65 -6.83
N ILE A 115 -6.05 11.70 -7.45
CA ILE A 115 -6.19 11.64 -8.91
C ILE A 115 -5.41 12.77 -9.59
N ASN A 116 -5.53 14.00 -9.10
CA ASN A 116 -4.79 15.14 -9.66
C ASN A 116 -3.28 14.96 -9.54
N ALA A 117 -2.79 14.47 -8.40
CA ALA A 117 -1.37 14.20 -8.18
C ALA A 117 -0.79 13.09 -9.09
N LEU A 118 -1.63 12.14 -9.52
CA LEU A 118 -1.24 11.13 -10.50
C LEU A 118 -1.20 11.72 -11.92
N LYS A 119 -2.24 12.47 -12.30
CA LYS A 119 -2.35 13.12 -13.61
C LYS A 119 -1.22 14.11 -13.89
N THR A 120 -0.80 14.90 -12.90
CA THR A 120 0.31 15.86 -13.04
C THR A 120 1.65 15.16 -13.31
N ARG A 121 1.77 13.86 -13.01
CA ARG A 121 2.93 13.02 -13.30
C ARG A 121 2.78 12.18 -14.57
N GLY A 122 1.74 12.42 -15.36
CA GLY A 122 1.49 11.70 -16.61
C GLY A 122 0.91 10.30 -16.43
N LEU A 123 0.37 9.99 -15.26
CA LEU A 123 -0.27 8.70 -14.96
C LEU A 123 -1.81 8.81 -15.13
N GLN A 124 -2.44 7.68 -15.46
CA GLN A 124 -3.89 7.58 -15.72
C GLN A 124 -4.62 6.80 -14.63
#